data_AF-A0A958T6X2-F1
#
_entry.id   AF-A0A958T6X2-F1
#
_cell.length_a   1.000
_cell.length_b   1.000
_cell.length_c   1.000
_cell.angle_alpha   90.00
_cell.angle_beta   90.00
_cell.angle_gamma   90.00
#
_symmetry.space_group_name_H-M   'P 1'
#
loop_
_entity.id
_entity.type
_entity.pdbx_description
1 polymer ?
#
loop_
_entity_poly.entity_id
_entity_poly.type
_entity_poly.pdbx_seq_one_letter_code
_entity_poly.pdbx_strand_id
1 'polypeptide(L)'
;MKTQKFFYFKSFVFFLTLLIALVPTDATAQKKNKKKKKDAQEEVQKPKKDEKSIQELTKGSTKLEGLFTIYQDTVNGSIRMVIKE
;
A
#
# COMPACT_ATOMS: atom_id res chain seq x y z
N MET A 1 -44.82 23.90 25.41
CA MET A 1 -43.44 23.69 25.93
C MET A 1 -42.79 22.34 25.58
N LYS A 2 -43.53 21.30 25.16
CA LYS A 2 -42.96 19.98 24.84
C LYS A 2 -42.33 19.91 23.44
N THR A 3 -42.89 20.63 22.46
CA THR A 3 -42.41 20.69 21.06
C THR A 3 -41.09 21.42 20.90
N GLN A 4 -40.84 22.46 21.69
CA GLN A 4 -39.57 23.19 21.70
C GLN A 4 -38.42 22.29 22.14
N LYS A 5 -38.60 21.52 23.24
CA LYS A 5 -37.59 20.55 23.70
C LYS A 5 -37.29 19.49 22.64
N PHE A 6 -38.31 19.04 21.89
CA PHE A 6 -38.13 18.10 20.78
C PHE A 6 -37.38 18.71 19.59
N PHE A 7 -37.62 19.99 19.30
CA PHE A 7 -36.89 20.73 18.26
C PHE A 7 -35.42 20.95 18.63
N TYR A 8 -35.14 21.37 19.87
CA TYR A 8 -33.77 21.46 20.38
C TYR A 8 -33.08 20.09 20.43
N PHE A 9 -33.80 19.02 20.77
CA PHE A 9 -33.26 17.67 20.77
C PHE A 9 -32.90 17.21 19.35
N LYS A 10 -33.76 17.45 18.35
CA LYS A 10 -33.45 17.16 16.94
C LYS A 10 -32.28 18.00 16.42
N SER A 11 -32.25 19.29 16.75
CA SER A 11 -31.15 20.18 16.38
C SER A 11 -29.83 19.72 17.02
N PHE A 12 -29.86 19.34 18.30
CA PHE A 12 -28.69 18.79 19.00
C PHE A 12 -28.18 17.50 18.36
N VAL A 13 -29.06 16.56 18.00
CA VAL A 13 -28.68 15.33 17.29
C VAL A 13 -28.07 15.64 15.92
N PHE A 14 -28.64 16.60 15.18
CA PHE A 14 -28.11 17.01 13.89
C PHE A 14 -26.71 17.64 13.99
N PHE A 15 -26.51 18.53 14.97
CA PHE A 15 -25.19 19.11 15.25
C PHE A 15 -24.17 18.06 15.69
N LEU A 16 -24.60 17.05 16.46
CA LEU A 16 -23.74 15.96 16.88
C LEU A 16 -23.30 15.09 15.69
N THR A 17 -24.20 14.79 14.76
CA THR A 17 -23.86 14.05 13.53
C THR A 17 -22.93 14.84 12.61
N LEU A 18 -23.08 16.17 12.54
CA LEU A 18 -22.21 17.04 11.76
C LEU A 18 -20.78 17.07 12.32
N LEU A 19 -20.64 17.03 13.65
CA LEU A 19 -19.35 17.05 14.32
C LEU A 19 -18.54 15.76 14.09
N ILE A 20 -19.21 14.60 14.06
CA ILE A 20 -18.59 13.29 13.79
C ILE A 20 -18.11 13.20 12.34
N ALA A 21 -18.82 13.81 11.40
CA ALA A 21 -18.44 13.84 9.98
C ALA A 21 -17.17 14.67 9.68
N LEU A 22 -16.79 15.58 10.58
CA LEU A 22 -15.59 16.41 10.43
C LEU A 22 -14.31 15.74 10.98
N VAL A 23 -14.44 14.57 11.62
CA VAL A 23 -13.28 13.82 12.14
C VAL A 23 -12.53 13.22 10.95
N PRO A 24 -11.23 13.54 10.75
CA PRO A 24 -10.45 12.95 9.68
C PRO A 24 -10.37 11.43 9.89
N THR A 25 -10.87 10.67 8.92
CA THR A 25 -10.64 9.23 8.88
C THR A 25 -9.26 9.01 8.27
N ASP A 26 -8.25 8.87 9.12
CA ASP A 26 -6.90 8.53 8.68
C ASP A 26 -6.92 7.14 8.03
N ALA A 27 -7.07 7.10 6.70
CA ALA A 27 -6.81 5.91 5.91
C ALA A 27 -5.29 5.65 5.98
N THR A 28 -4.88 4.78 6.91
CA THR A 28 -3.47 4.39 7.06
C THR A 28 -3.00 3.60 5.84
N ALA A 29 -2.68 4.31 4.76
CA ALA A 29 -2.01 3.76 3.60
C ALA A 29 -0.58 3.39 4.01
N GLN A 30 -0.37 2.10 4.27
CA GLN A 30 0.92 1.49 4.60
C GLN A 30 1.69 2.17 5.76
N LYS A 31 1.52 1.63 6.98
CA LYS A 31 2.52 1.80 8.04
C LYS A 31 3.79 1.03 7.64
N LYS A 32 4.62 1.61 6.76
CA LYS A 32 5.96 1.07 6.47
C LYS A 32 6.76 1.24 7.74
N ASN A 33 6.91 0.16 8.50
CA ASN A 33 7.80 0.09 9.65
C ASN A 33 9.16 0.68 9.23
N LYS A 34 9.48 1.91 9.68
CA LYS A 34 10.82 2.46 9.59
C LYS A 34 11.68 1.56 10.48
N LYS A 35 12.25 0.50 9.90
CA LYS A 35 13.36 -0.21 10.53
C LYS A 35 14.36 0.87 10.89
N LYS A 36 14.58 1.05 12.20
CA LYS A 36 15.68 1.85 12.72
C LYS A 36 16.93 1.34 11.98
N LYS A 37 17.55 2.18 11.16
CA LYS A 37 18.90 1.92 10.64
C LYS A 37 19.79 1.91 11.87
N LYS A 38 19.99 0.72 12.45
CA LYS A 38 21.15 0.43 13.26
C LYS A 38 22.34 0.39 12.31
N ASP A 39 23.25 1.32 12.58
CA ASP A 39 24.70 1.21 12.50
C ASP A 39 25.34 0.67 11.22
N ALA A 40 26.42 1.36 10.87
CA ALA A 40 27.37 0.96 9.84
C ALA A 40 27.69 -0.54 9.95
N GLN A 41 27.35 -1.29 8.92
CA GLN A 41 27.89 -2.62 8.72
C GLN A 41 28.45 -2.64 7.31
N GLU A 42 29.75 -2.89 7.29
CA GLU A 42 30.64 -2.98 6.13
C GLU A 42 29.97 -3.59 4.91
N GLU A 43 30.29 -3.03 3.76
CA GLU A 43 29.96 -3.58 2.45
C GLU A 43 30.70 -4.91 2.26
N VAL A 44 30.17 -5.97 2.88
CA VAL A 44 30.54 -7.34 2.55
C VAL A 44 30.05 -7.54 1.12
N GLN A 45 30.98 -7.47 0.17
CA GLN A 45 30.76 -7.84 -1.22
C GLN A 45 30.12 -9.23 -1.24
N LYS A 46 28.80 -9.27 -1.49
CA LYS A 46 28.11 -10.53 -1.69
C LYS A 46 28.69 -11.17 -2.95
N PRO A 47 28.96 -12.48 -2.95
CA PRO A 47 29.37 -13.17 -4.16
C PRO A 47 28.36 -12.87 -5.26
N LYS A 48 28.85 -12.45 -6.44
CA LYS A 48 28.04 -12.20 -7.63
C LYS A 48 27.25 -13.48 -7.90
N LYS A 49 25.98 -13.45 -7.50
CA LYS A 49 25.06 -14.57 -7.73
C LYS A 49 24.77 -14.54 -9.22
N ASP A 50 25.03 -15.65 -9.90
CA ASP A 50 24.79 -15.77 -11.34
C ASP A 50 23.42 -15.17 -11.68
N GLU A 51 23.43 -14.15 -12.53
CA GLU A 51 22.22 -13.44 -12.94
C GLU A 51 21.37 -14.42 -13.74
N LYS A 52 20.41 -15.04 -13.07
CA LYS A 52 19.44 -15.91 -13.73
C LYS A 52 18.76 -15.11 -14.84
N SER A 53 18.77 -15.67 -16.04
CA SER A 53 18.13 -15.07 -17.21
C SER A 53 16.67 -14.76 -16.88
N ILE A 54 16.16 -13.65 -17.44
CA ILE A 54 14.76 -13.22 -17.29
C ILE A 54 13.83 -14.41 -17.55
N GLN A 55 14.16 -15.24 -18.54
CA GLN A 55 13.39 -16.43 -18.89
C GLN A 55 13.29 -17.46 -17.78
N GLU A 56 14.34 -17.65 -16.96
CA GLU A 56 14.30 -18.57 -15.82
C GLU A 56 13.49 -18.03 -14.67
N LEU A 57 13.57 -16.72 -14.48
CA LEU A 57 12.89 -16.00 -13.41
C LEU A 57 11.39 -15.85 -13.67
N THR A 58 10.94 -15.92 -14.91
CA THR A 58 9.54 -15.71 -15.30
C THR A 58 8.80 -16.99 -15.70
N LYS A 59 9.44 -18.17 -15.66
CA LYS A 59 8.82 -19.45 -16.09
C LYS A 59 7.48 -19.77 -15.44
N GLY A 60 7.29 -19.35 -14.18
CA GLY A 60 6.06 -19.56 -13.42
C GLY A 60 5.23 -18.30 -13.21
N SER A 61 5.54 -17.21 -13.91
CA SER A 61 4.85 -15.92 -13.76
C SER A 61 3.87 -15.70 -14.90
N THR A 62 2.72 -15.13 -14.59
CA THR A 62 1.75 -14.69 -15.60
C THR A 62 2.33 -13.49 -16.35
N LYS A 63 2.36 -13.57 -17.68
CA LYS A 63 2.78 -12.47 -18.54
C LYS A 63 1.61 -11.53 -18.80
N LEU A 64 1.81 -10.25 -18.54
CA LEU A 64 0.89 -9.17 -18.84
C LEU A 64 1.52 -8.32 -19.94
N GLU A 65 0.90 -8.35 -21.12
CA GLU A 65 1.33 -7.60 -22.27
C GLU A 65 0.49 -6.32 -22.38
N GLY A 66 1.16 -5.17 -22.31
CA GLY A 66 0.57 -3.84 -22.45
C GLY A 66 1.63 -2.85 -22.94
N LEU A 67 1.56 -1.59 -22.49
CA LEU A 67 2.61 -0.60 -22.81
C LEU A 67 4.00 -1.05 -22.36
N PHE A 68 4.06 -1.85 -21.29
CA PHE A 68 5.26 -2.51 -20.82
C PHE A 68 5.01 -4.01 -20.69
N THR A 69 6.05 -4.83 -20.92
CA THR A 69 5.99 -6.26 -20.61
C THR A 69 6.22 -6.47 -19.12
N ILE A 70 5.19 -6.93 -18.42
CA ILE A 70 5.22 -7.17 -16.98
C ILE A 70 4.99 -8.66 -16.72
N TYR A 71 5.75 -9.24 -15.79
CA TYR A 71 5.55 -10.58 -15.27
C TYR A 71 5.10 -10.50 -13.83
N GLN A 72 3.99 -11.18 -13.52
CA GLN A 72 3.43 -11.26 -12.19
C GLN A 72 3.56 -12.69 -11.66
N ASP A 73 4.28 -12.85 -10.56
CA ASP A 73 4.37 -14.11 -9.84
C ASP A 73 3.09 -14.30 -8.99
N THR A 74 2.32 -15.34 -9.28
CA THR A 74 1.07 -15.65 -8.58
C THR A 74 1.28 -16.37 -7.25
N VAL A 75 2.50 -16.88 -6.98
CA VAL A 75 2.86 -17.56 -5.73
C VAL A 75 3.37 -16.56 -4.70
N ASN A 76 4.29 -15.68 -5.11
CA ASN A 76 4.89 -14.68 -4.21
C ASN A 76 4.22 -13.29 -4.29
N GLY A 77 3.37 -13.05 -5.29
CA GLY A 77 2.77 -11.73 -5.53
C GLY A 77 3.75 -10.68 -6.06
N SER A 78 4.97 -11.09 -6.45
CA SER A 78 6.01 -10.17 -6.92
C SER A 78 5.79 -9.78 -8.38
N ILE A 79 6.06 -8.51 -8.70
CA ILE A 79 5.89 -7.96 -10.05
C ILE A 79 7.26 -7.57 -10.60
N ARG A 80 7.55 -7.97 -11.85
CA ARG A 80 8.80 -7.69 -12.55
C ARG A 80 8.49 -7.06 -13.91
N MET A 81 9.21 -6.00 -14.26
CA MET A 81 9.08 -5.33 -15.56
C MET A 81 10.34 -5.58 -16.39
N VAL A 82 10.17 -5.85 -17.68
CA VAL A 82 11.31 -5.95 -18.60
C VAL A 82 11.70 -4.55 -19.04
N ILE A 83 12.95 -4.17 -18.75
CA ILE A 83 13.58 -2.94 -19.23
C ILE A 83 14.62 -3.35 -20.28
N LYS A 84 14.57 -2.75 -21.46
CA LYS A 84 15.58 -2.88 -22.51
C LYS A 84 16.23 -1.50 -22.68
N GLU A 85 17.55 -1.48 -22.84
CA GLU A 85 18.31 -0.24 -23.16
C GLU A 85 18.02 0.24 -24.58
#